data_AF-A0A7X8DV70-F1
#
_entry.id   AF-A0A7X8DV70-F1
#
_cell.length_a   1.000
_cell.length_b   1.000
_cell.length_c   1.000
_cell.angle_alpha   90.00
_cell.angle_beta   90.00
_cell.angle_gamma   90.00
#
_symmetry.space_group_name_H-M   'P 1'
#
loop_
_entity.id
_entity.type
_entity.pdbx_description
1 polymer ?
#
loop_
_entity_poly.entity_id
_entity_poly.type
_entity_poly.pdbx_seq_one_letter_code
_entity_poly.pdbx_strand_id
1 'polypeptide(L)' 'MDFLTSGIMSITPQQLIMYGVGLLLIYLAIYKDFEPALLLPMGFGAILVNLPDSGVLNQTLAGIGETNGIIEWLFNVGIE' A
#
# COMPACT_ATOMS: atom_id res chain seq x y z
N MET A 1 9.44 6.78 -20.40
CA MET A 1 8.03 7.01 -19.98
C MET A 1 7.27 5.69 -19.84
N ASP A 2 7.76 4.60 -20.46
CA ASP A 2 7.10 3.30 -20.52
C ASP A 2 6.86 2.66 -19.15
N PHE A 3 7.79 2.85 -18.20
CA PHE A 3 7.66 2.36 -16.82
C PHE A 3 6.48 3.01 -16.06
N LEU A 4 6.26 4.31 -16.24
CA LEU A 4 5.15 5.01 -15.59
C LEU A 4 3.82 4.59 -16.21
N THR A 5 3.78 4.42 -17.54
CA THR A 5 2.59 3.95 -18.24
C THR A 5 2.27 2.49 -17.90
N SER A 6 3.27 1.62 -17.76
CA SER A 6 3.06 0.23 -17.35
C SER A 6 2.57 0.13 -15.91
N GLY A 7 3.11 0.95 -14.99
CA GLY A 7 2.64 1.01 -13.61
C GLY A 7 1.18 1.45 -13.50
N ILE A 8 0.75 2.44 -14.30
CA ILE A 8 -0.66 2.86 -14.35
C ILE A 8 -1.55 1.78 -14.97
N MET A 9 -1.09 1.08 -16.01
CA MET A 9 -1.83 -0.02 -16.63
C MET A 9 -1.93 -1.28 -15.76
N SER A 10 -1.03 -1.44 -14.79
CA SER A 10 -1.03 -2.54 -13.81
C SER A 10 -2.08 -2.36 -12.69
N ILE A 11 -2.69 -1.17 -12.58
CA ILE A 11 -3.69 -0.90 -11.55
C ILE A 11 -4.96 -1.71 -11.80
N THR A 12 -5.33 -2.52 -10.81
CA THR A 12 -6.58 -3.29 -10.82
C THR A 12 -7.76 -2.44 -10.32
N PRO A 13 -9.00 -2.73 -10.77
CA PRO A 13 -10.21 -2.07 -10.26
C PRO A 13 -10.38 -2.20 -8.74
N GLN A 14 -9.93 -3.31 -8.15
CA GLN A 14 -9.97 -3.55 -6.72
C GLN A 14 -9.06 -2.58 -5.95
N GLN A 15 -7.85 -2.35 -6.46
CA GLN A 15 -6.91 -1.37 -5.87
C GLN A 15 -7.48 0.05 -5.94
N LEU A 16 -8.14 0.42 -7.05
CA LEU A 16 -8.82 1.73 -7.16
C LEU A 16 -9.90 1.92 -6.08
N ILE A 17 -10.70 0.88 -5.80
CA ILE A 17 -11.69 0.92 -4.72
C ILE A 17 -10.99 1.12 -3.37
N MET A 18 -9.92 0.38 -3.11
CA MET A 18 -9.16 0.49 -1.86
C MET A 18 -8.47 1.85 -1.69
N TYR A 19 -8.02 2.49 -2.77
CA TYR A 19 -7.54 3.88 -2.71
C TYR A 19 -8.66 4.83 -2.31
N GLY A 20 -9.86 4.64 -2.86
CA GLY A 20 -11.05 5.40 -2.45
C GLY A 20 -11.34 5.24 -0.96
N VAL A 21 -11.26 4.01 -0.44
CA VAL A 21 -11.42 3.74 1.00
C VAL A 21 -10.31 4.41 1.81
N GLY A 22 -9.04 4.26 1.42
CA GLY A 22 -7.92 4.88 2.13
C GLY A 22 -8.02 6.41 2.18
N LEU A 23 -8.38 7.05 1.06
CA LEU A 23 -8.64 8.49 1.00
C LEU A 23 -9.84 8.91 1.86
N LEU A 24 -10.89 8.08 1.91
CA LEU A 24 -12.05 8.32 2.78
C LEU A 24 -11.65 8.28 4.26
N LEU A 25 -10.83 7.30 4.67
CA LEU A 25 -10.33 7.21 6.04
C LEU A 25 -9.45 8.42 6.41
N ILE A 26 -8.56 8.84 5.50
CA ILE A 26 -7.74 10.05 5.69
C ILE A 26 -8.64 11.30 5.78
N TYR A 27 -9.68 11.40 4.95
CA TYR A 27 -10.64 12.49 5.01
C TYR A 27 -11.39 12.52 6.33
N LEU A 28 -11.86 11.39 6.84
CA LEU A 28 -12.50 11.30 8.16
C LEU A 28 -11.54 11.67 9.29
N ALA A 29 -10.28 11.27 9.19
CA ALA A 29 -9.26 11.60 10.18
C ALA A 29 -8.96 13.10 10.23
N ILE A 30 -8.79 13.76 9.07
CA ILE A 30 -8.34 15.16 8.99
C ILE A 30 -9.51 16.14 9.07
N TYR A 31 -10.57 15.91 8.29
CA TYR A 31 -11.66 16.89 8.16
C TYR A 31 -12.72 16.71 9.24
N LYS A 32 -12.91 15.49 9.74
CA LYS A 32 -13.93 15.18 10.74
C LYS A 32 -13.35 14.86 12.12
N ASP A 33 -12.03 14.91 12.29
CA ASP A 33 -11.32 14.63 13.55
C ASP A 33 -11.72 13.29 14.20
N PHE A 34 -12.17 12.31 13.40
CA PHE A 34 -12.42 10.96 13.90
C PHE A 34 -11.07 10.29 14.12
N GLU A 35 -10.79 9.89 15.36
CA GLU A 35 -9.61 9.13 15.80
C GLU A 35 -8.37 9.33 14.90
N PRO A 36 -7.86 10.56 14.75
CA PRO A 36 -6.84 10.88 13.74
C PRO A 36 -5.56 10.07 13.94
N ALA A 37 -5.23 9.75 15.19
CA ALA A 37 -4.09 8.93 15.54
C ALA A 37 -4.16 7.49 14.97
N LEU A 38 -5.35 6.97 14.70
CA LEU A 38 -5.57 5.62 14.19
C LEU A 38 -5.96 5.63 12.70
N LEU A 39 -6.96 6.45 12.34
CA LEU A 39 -7.54 6.47 10.99
C LEU A 39 -6.57 7.01 9.93
N LEU A 40 -5.69 7.95 10.28
CA LEU A 40 -4.73 8.52 9.34
C LEU A 40 -3.61 7.51 8.98
N PRO A 41 -2.94 6.84 9.94
CA PRO A 41 -2.01 5.76 9.63
C PRO A 41 -2.69 4.59 8.90
N MET A 42 -3.92 4.24 9.27
CA MET A 42 -4.66 3.16 8.62
C MET A 42 -4.99 3.48 7.16
N GLY A 43 -5.48 4.69 6.88
CA GLY A 43 -5.75 5.13 5.51
C GLY A 43 -4.49 5.20 4.64
N PHE A 44 -3.38 5.69 5.21
CA PHE A 44 -2.08 5.65 4.53
C PHE A 44 -1.61 4.22 4.24
N GLY A 45 -1.68 3.34 5.23
CA GLY A 45 -1.32 1.93 5.08
C GLY A 45 -2.15 1.24 4.01
N ALA A 46 -3.46 1.47 3.99
CA ALA A 46 -4.37 0.93 2.98
C ALA A 46 -4.00 1.36 1.55
N ILE A 47 -3.56 2.61 1.36
CA ILE A 47 -3.09 3.06 0.04
C ILE A 47 -1.76 2.37 -0.31
N LEU A 48 -0.79 2.36 0.61
CA LEU A 48 0.56 1.84 0.38
C LEU A 48 0.58 0.36 0.00
N VAL A 49 -0.18 -0.49 0.69
CA VAL A 49 -0.23 -1.93 0.40
C VAL A 49 -0.99 -2.28 -0.87
N ASN A 50 -1.82 -1.36 -1.38
CA ASN A 50 -2.60 -1.56 -2.61
C ASN A 50 -1.91 -0.99 -3.84
N LEU A 51 -0.73 -0.36 -3.73
CA LEU A 51 0.03 0.13 -4.89
C LEU A 51 0.41 -1.04 -5.84
N PRO A 52 0.34 -0.85 -7.18
CA PRO A 52 0.85 -1.84 -8.10
C PRO A 52 2.37 -1.99 -7.91
N ASP A 53 2.86 -3.23 -7.97
CA ASP A 53 4.28 -3.55 -7.81
C ASP A 53 4.91 -2.94 -6.54
N SER A 54 4.13 -2.82 -5.46
CA SER A 54 4.63 -2.28 -4.20
C SER A 54 5.61 -3.25 -3.56
N GLY A 55 6.79 -2.75 -3.18
CA GLY A 55 7.72 -3.46 -2.29
C GLY A 55 7.33 -3.44 -0.81
N VAL A 56 6.10 -3.02 -0.48
CA VAL A 56 5.63 -2.94 0.91
C VAL A 56 5.37 -4.34 1.47
N LEU A 57 4.71 -5.18 0.67
CA LEU A 57 4.42 -6.58 0.97
C LEU A 57 5.30 -7.50 0.13
N ASN A 58 5.29 -8.79 0.47
CA ASN A 58 5.99 -9.80 -0.32
C ASN A 58 5.39 -9.86 -1.72
N GLN A 59 6.26 -9.89 -2.72
CA GLN A 59 5.87 -9.91 -4.12
C GLN A 59 6.60 -11.04 -4.85
N THR A 60 5.87 -11.75 -5.70
CA THR A 60 6.43 -12.80 -6.56
C THR A 60 6.86 -12.19 -7.88
N LEU A 61 8.17 -12.09 -8.10
CA LEU A 61 8.73 -11.54 -9.34
C LEU A 61 9.10 -12.69 -10.30
N ALA A 62 8.65 -12.59 -11.54
CA ALA A 62 8.94 -13.57 -12.58
C ALA A 62 10.46 -13.66 -12.81
N GLY A 63 11.04 -14.84 -12.56
CA GLY A 63 12.47 -15.13 -12.75
C GLY A 63 13.36 -14.92 -11.52
N ILE A 64 12.82 -14.36 -10.42
CA ILE A 64 13.57 -14.11 -9.16
C ILE A 64 12.98 -14.93 -8.00
N GLY A 65 11.68 -15.21 -8.01
CA GLY A 65 10.97 -15.92 -6.94
C GLY A 65 10.22 -14.96 -6.02
N GLU A 66 9.89 -15.41 -4.81
CA GLU A 66 9.31 -14.53 -3.80
C GLU A 66 10.39 -13.58 -3.25
N THR A 67 10.05 -12.30 -3.22
CA THR A 67 10.91 -11.27 -2.62
C THR A 67 10.22 -10.69 -1.39
N ASN A 68 10.98 -10.57 -0.31
CA ASN A 68 10.48 -10.04 0.96
C ASN A 68 10.20 -8.54 0.81
N GLY A 69 8.99 -8.14 1.19
CA GLY A 69 8.61 -6.74 1.30
C GLY A 69 9.29 -6.07 2.49
N ILE A 70 9.26 -4.74 2.52
CA ILE A 70 9.92 -3.98 3.59
C ILE A 70 9.33 -4.25 4.97
N ILE A 71 8.02 -4.57 5.05
CA ILE A 71 7.37 -4.93 6.32
C ILE A 71 7.93 -6.25 6.85
N GLU A 72 8.01 -7.26 5.98
CA GLU A 72 8.58 -8.57 6.32
C GLU A 72 10.06 -8.46 6.70
N TRP A 73 10.83 -7.67 5.96
CA TRP A 73 12.24 -7.42 6.29
C TRP A 73 12.41 -6.75 7.66
N LEU A 74 11.60 -5.72 7.95
CA LEU A 74 11.62 -5.05 9.25
C LEU A 74 11.22 -5.99 10.40
N PHE A 75 10.25 -6.88 10.16
CA PHE A 75 9.84 -7.90 11.12
C PHE A 75 10.99 -8.86 11.46
N ASN A 76 11.64 -9.43 10.43
CA ASN A 76 12.74 -10.38 10.59
C ASN A 76 14.02 -9.76 11.19
N VAL A 77 14.25 -8.46 11.03
CA VAL A 77 15.44 -7.78 11.58
C VAL A 77 15.18 -7.23 12.98
N GLY A 78 13.95 -6.82 13.27
CA GLY A 78 13.60 -6.08 14.48
C GLY A 78 12.91 -6.88 15.57
N ILE A 79 12.16 -7.92 15.22
CA ILE A 79 11.30 -8.65 16.15
C ILE A 79 11.77 -10.10 16.32
N GLU A 80 11.98 -10.78 15.21
CA GLU A 80 12.50 -12.17 15.17
C GLU A 80 14.03 -12.20 15.31
#